data_AF-A0AAW5MWN4-F1
#
_entry.id   AF-A0AAW5MWN4-F1
#
_cell.length_a   1.000
_cell.length_b   1.000
_cell.length_c   1.000
_cell.angle_alpha   90.00
_cell.angle_beta   90.00
_cell.angle_gamma   90.00
#
_symmetry.space_group_name_H-M   'P 1'
#
loop_
_entity.id
_entity.type
_entity.pdbx_description
1 polymer ?
#
loop_
_entity_poly.entity_id
_entity_poly.type
_entity_poly.pdbx_seq_one_letter_code
_entity_poly.pdbx_strand_id
1 'polypeptide(L)'
;DKILMAIMGSGNDLEIDGIGGGNPLTSKVAIISRSSDPRADVDYLFAQVIVHEQRVDTTPNCGNMLSGVGAFAIENGLIAATSPVTRVRI
;
A
#
# COMPACT_ATOMS: atom_id res chain seq x y z
N ASP A 1 12.71 -2.47 -3.05
CA ASP A 1 12.49 -1.31 -3.95
C ASP A 1 12.43 -1.68 -5.43
N LYS A 2 13.47 -2.31 -6.02
CA LYS A 2 13.49 -2.67 -7.46
C LYS A 2 12.20 -3.32 -7.98
N ILE A 3 11.63 -4.25 -7.22
CA ILE A 3 10.37 -4.91 -7.58
C ILE A 3 9.21 -3.91 -7.62
N LEU A 4 9.09 -3.01 -6.64
CA LEU A 4 8.02 -2.02 -6.60
C LEU A 4 8.13 -1.04 -7.78
N MET A 5 9.36 -0.57 -8.07
CA MET A 5 9.60 0.33 -9.20
C MET A 5 9.24 -0.32 -10.54
N ALA A 6 9.59 -1.61 -10.71
CA ALA A 6 9.25 -2.36 -11.91
C ALA A 6 7.73 -2.59 -12.03
N ILE A 7 7.05 -2.99 -10.95
CA ILE A 7 5.58 -3.16 -10.94
C ILE A 7 4.88 -1.85 -11.33
N MET A 8 5.35 -0.73 -10.79
CA MET A 8 4.73 0.57 -11.06
C MET A 8 5.15 1.18 -12.39
N GLY A 9 6.21 0.70 -13.06
CA GLY A 9 6.71 1.30 -14.30
C GLY A 9 7.46 2.62 -14.08
N SER A 10 7.96 2.86 -12.86
CA SER A 10 8.71 4.06 -12.49
C SER A 10 9.92 4.27 -13.42
N GLY A 11 10.42 5.50 -13.51
CA GLY A 11 11.49 5.91 -14.44
C GLY A 11 10.99 6.31 -15.83
N ASN A 12 9.68 6.30 -16.03
CA ASN A 12 8.99 6.79 -17.23
C ASN A 12 7.83 7.69 -16.79
N ASP A 13 7.70 8.87 -17.40
CA ASP A 13 6.68 9.88 -17.06
C ASP A 13 5.25 9.35 -17.13
N LEU A 14 5.01 8.35 -17.99
CA LEU A 14 3.70 7.75 -18.20
C LEU A 14 3.51 6.45 -17.42
N GLU A 15 4.56 5.92 -16.78
CA GLU A 15 4.56 4.60 -16.14
C GLU A 15 4.05 3.47 -17.08
N ILE A 16 4.27 3.62 -18.39
CA ILE A 16 3.61 2.85 -19.46
C ILE A 16 3.91 1.34 -19.45
N ASP A 17 5.01 0.94 -18.80
CA ASP A 17 5.44 -0.47 -18.68
C ASP A 17 5.15 -1.02 -17.27
N GLY A 18 4.17 -0.44 -16.56
CA GLY A 18 3.73 -0.89 -15.25
C GLY A 18 2.26 -0.52 -14.98
N ILE A 19 1.85 -0.68 -13.72
CA ILE A 19 0.47 -0.39 -13.28
C ILE A 19 0.29 1.04 -12.72
N GLY A 20 1.38 1.81 -12.66
CA GLY A 20 1.35 3.19 -12.23
C GLY A 20 0.58 4.08 -13.21
N GLY A 21 0.09 5.21 -12.71
CA GLY A 21 -0.74 6.12 -13.50
C GLY A 21 -0.03 7.36 -14.02
N GLY A 22 1.31 7.40 -13.97
CA GLY A 22 2.10 8.57 -14.38
C GLY A 22 1.89 9.79 -13.47
N ASN A 23 1.32 9.60 -12.28
CA ASN A 23 1.02 10.65 -11.33
C ASN A 23 1.32 10.19 -9.89
N PRO A 24 1.91 11.03 -9.03
CA PRO A 24 2.23 10.64 -7.65
C PRO A 24 1.02 10.14 -6.83
N LEU A 25 -0.20 10.60 -7.16
CA LEU A 25 -1.43 10.18 -6.46
C LEU A 25 -1.86 8.75 -6.82
N THR A 26 -1.47 8.26 -8.00
CA THR A 26 -1.78 6.90 -8.50
C THR A 26 -0.56 5.99 -8.55
N SER A 27 0.64 6.48 -8.20
CA SER A 27 1.85 5.68 -8.01
C SER A 27 2.12 5.44 -6.52
N LYS A 28 1.31 4.58 -5.88
CA LYS A 28 1.32 4.33 -4.44
C LYS A 28 1.23 2.85 -4.13
N VAL A 29 1.98 2.38 -3.12
CA VAL A 29 1.96 0.99 -2.69
C VAL A 29 1.65 0.91 -1.19
N ALA A 30 0.79 -0.03 -0.83
CA ALA A 30 0.54 -0.46 0.54
C ALA A 30 1.06 -1.90 0.71
N ILE A 31 1.95 -2.12 1.67
CA ILE A 31 2.43 -3.46 2.04
C ILE A 31 1.77 -3.81 3.38
N ILE A 32 1.04 -4.92 3.41
CA ILE A 32 0.15 -5.28 4.52
C ILE A 32 0.40 -6.72 4.94
N SER A 33 0.51 -6.96 6.24
CA SER A 33 0.65 -8.29 6.84
C SER A 33 -0.15 -8.39 8.13
N ARG A 34 -0.40 -9.61 8.63
CA ARG A 34 -0.87 -9.79 10.02
C ARG A 34 0.19 -9.22 10.97
N SER A 35 -0.24 -8.47 11.98
CA SER A 35 0.69 -7.89 12.95
C SER A 35 1.17 -8.94 13.95
N SER A 36 2.37 -8.72 14.48
CA SER A 36 2.89 -9.42 15.66
C SER A 36 2.75 -8.60 16.95
N ASP A 37 2.40 -7.31 16.87
CA ASP A 37 2.11 -6.47 18.04
C ASP A 37 0.71 -6.82 18.56
N PRO A 38 0.55 -7.19 19.84
CA PRO A 38 -0.76 -7.54 20.42
C PRO A 38 -1.78 -6.38 20.40
N ARG A 39 -1.35 -5.15 20.12
CA ARG A 39 -2.21 -3.96 20.03
C ARG A 39 -2.70 -3.68 18.60
N ALA A 40 -2.13 -4.31 17.59
CA ALA A 40 -2.49 -4.16 16.18
C ALA A 40 -3.01 -5.48 15.60
N ASP A 41 -3.88 -5.40 14.58
CA ASP A 41 -4.39 -6.56 13.88
C ASP A 41 -3.58 -6.80 12.59
N VAL A 42 -3.17 -5.73 11.91
CA VAL A 42 -2.31 -5.77 10.72
C VAL A 42 -1.21 -4.71 10.80
N ASP A 43 -0.04 -5.02 10.24
CA ASP A 43 1.01 -4.04 9.99
C ASP A 43 0.80 -3.41 8.61
N TYR A 44 1.02 -2.11 8.51
CA TYR A 44 0.89 -1.34 7.27
C TYR A 44 2.14 -0.50 7.03
N LEU A 45 2.78 -0.71 5.88
CA LEU A 45 3.85 0.13 5.37
C LEU A 45 3.40 0.83 4.09
N PHE A 46 3.44 2.15 4.10
CA PHE A 46 3.26 2.97 2.91
C PHE A 46 4.57 3.12 2.15
N ALA A 47 4.51 2.97 0.83
CA ALA A 47 5.62 3.25 -0.08
C ALA A 47 5.14 4.15 -1.21
N GLN A 48 5.68 5.37 -1.26
CA GLN A 48 5.54 6.26 -2.41
C GLN A 48 6.58 5.85 -3.45
N VAL A 49 6.14 5.34 -4.59
CA VAL A 49 7.01 5.14 -5.74
C VAL A 49 7.09 6.48 -6.49
N ILE A 50 8.30 6.98 -6.73
CA ILE A 50 8.47 8.26 -7.41
C ILE A 50 8.40 8.00 -8.92
N VAL A 51 7.56 8.76 -9.63
CA VAL A 51 7.29 8.51 -11.06
C VAL A 51 8.58 8.69 -11.88
N HIS A 52 9.24 9.84 -11.73
CA HIS A 52 10.40 10.23 -12.55
C HIS A 52 11.75 9.77 -11.97
N GLU A 53 11.77 9.36 -10.71
CA GLU A 53 12.99 8.93 -10.03
C GLU A 53 12.86 7.42 -9.79
N GLN A 54 13.88 6.63 -10.13
CA GLN A 54 14.00 5.23 -9.73
C GLN A 54 14.22 5.13 -8.21
N ARG A 55 13.22 5.57 -7.42
CA ARG A 55 13.27 5.70 -5.98
C ARG A 55 11.92 5.36 -5.36
N VAL A 56 11.99 4.74 -4.19
CA VAL A 56 10.86 4.50 -3.31
C VAL A 56 11.08 5.27 -2.02
N ASP A 57 10.06 5.98 -1.55
CA ASP A 57 10.06 6.67 -0.27
C ASP A 57 9.07 6.01 0.69
N THR A 58 9.59 5.51 1.81
CA THR A 58 8.84 4.83 2.88
C THR A 58 8.79 5.66 4.17
N THR A 59 9.30 6.90 4.14
CA THR A 59 9.30 7.78 5.31
C THR A 59 7.93 8.35 5.67
N PRO A 60 7.03 8.71 4.72
CA PRO A 60 5.73 9.25 5.09
C PRO A 60 4.70 8.15 5.36
N ASN A 61 3.60 8.54 6.02
CA ASN A 61 2.35 7.79 5.99
C ASN A 61 1.37 8.43 5.00
N CYS A 62 0.39 7.66 4.54
CA CYS A 62 -0.67 8.16 3.66
C CYS A 62 -2.06 7.72 4.16
N GLY A 63 -2.84 8.67 4.70
CA GLY A 63 -4.20 8.42 5.22
C GLY A 63 -5.19 7.96 4.14
N ASN A 64 -5.04 8.44 2.90
CA ASN A 64 -5.88 8.00 1.78
C ASN A 64 -5.68 6.51 1.51
N MET A 65 -4.43 6.04 1.45
CA MET A 65 -4.14 4.61 1.26
C MET A 65 -4.57 3.79 2.48
N LEU A 66 -4.38 4.32 3.69
CA LEU A 66 -4.80 3.67 4.94
C LEU A 66 -6.30 3.30 4.93
N SER A 67 -7.15 4.12 4.31
CA SER A 67 -8.60 3.87 4.23
C SER A 67 -8.96 2.54 3.55
N GLY A 68 -8.11 2.02 2.65
CA GLY A 68 -8.31 0.73 1.99
C GLY A 68 -7.74 -0.48 2.74
N VAL A 69 -6.86 -0.27 3.73
CA VAL A 69 -6.13 -1.34 4.40
C VAL A 69 -7.07 -2.29 5.15
N GLY A 70 -8.07 -1.76 5.84
CA GLY A 70 -9.04 -2.58 6.58
C GLY A 70 -9.84 -3.52 5.67
N ALA A 71 -10.29 -3.01 4.51
CA ALA A 71 -11.00 -3.82 3.51
C ALA A 71 -10.08 -4.89 2.90
N PHE A 72 -8.86 -4.49 2.49
CA PHE A 72 -7.87 -5.42 1.95
C PHE A 72 -7.56 -6.57 2.92
N ALA A 73 -7.38 -6.25 4.20
CA ALA A 73 -7.06 -7.23 5.24
C ALA A 73 -8.17 -8.28 5.41
N ILE A 74 -9.44 -7.88 5.29
CA ILE A 74 -10.58 -8.80 5.37
C ILE A 74 -10.66 -9.64 4.09
N GLU A 75 -10.62 -9.02 2.92
CA GLU A 75 -10.76 -9.71 1.63
C GLU A 75 -9.64 -10.72 1.35
N ASN A 76 -8.43 -10.44 1.85
CA ASN A 76 -7.27 -11.34 1.70
C ASN A 76 -7.11 -12.31 2.88
N GLY A 77 -8.10 -12.39 3.78
CA GLY A 77 -8.08 -13.35 4.88
C GLY A 77 -7.00 -13.10 5.94
N LEU A 78 -6.47 -11.87 6.01
CA LEU A 78 -5.58 -11.45 7.10
C LEU A 78 -6.37 -11.24 8.39
N ILE A 79 -7.65 -10.87 8.31
CA ILE A 79 -8.56 -10.73 9.45
C ILE A 79 -9.92 -11.32 9.08
N ALA A 80 -10.56 -12.02 10.02
CA ALA A 80 -11.91 -12.53 9.81
C ALA A 80 -12.93 -11.39 10.01
N ALA A 81 -13.91 -11.30 9.11
CA ALA A 81 -15.01 -10.35 9.25
C ALA A 81 -15.90 -10.69 10.45
N THR A 82 -16.33 -9.66 11.18
CA THR A 82 -17.37 -9.71 12.22
C THR A 82 -18.56 -8.83 11.86
N SER A 83 -19.76 -9.29 12.21
CA SER A 83 -21.02 -8.57 12.00
C SER A 83 -21.45 -7.80 13.26
N PRO A 84 -22.08 -6.61 13.15
CA PRO A 84 -22.35 -5.87 11.91
C PRO A 84 -21.16 -5.03 11.41
N VAL A 85 -20.14 -4.85 12.26
CA VAL A 85 -18.96 -4.03 11.96
C VAL A 85 -17.72 -4.82 12.37
N THR A 86 -16.72 -4.85 11.49
CA THR A 86 -15.38 -5.36 11.80
C THR A 86 -14.48 -4.20 12.16
N ARG A 87 -13.92 -4.22 13.37
CA ARG A 87 -12.87 -3.26 13.77
C ARG A 87 -11.52 -3.85 13.39
N VAL A 88 -10.72 -3.08 12.67
CA VAL A 88 -9.34 -3.42 12.32
C VAL A 88 -8.43 -2.36 12.91
N ARG A 89 -7.46 -2.77 13.73
CA ARG A 89 -6.41 -1.93 14.30
C ARG A 89 -5.18 -2.05 13.41
N ILE A 90 -4.67 -0.91 12.99
CA ILE A 90 -3.52 -0.75 12.10
C ILE A 90 -2.48 0.08 12.86
#